data_AF-R0DWH1-F1
#
_entry.id   AF-R0DWH1-F1
#
_cell.length_a   1.000
_cell.length_b   1.000
_cell.length_c   1.000
_cell.angle_alpha   90.00
_cell.angle_beta   90.00
_cell.angle_gamma   90.00
#
_symmetry.space_group_name_H-M   'P 1'
#
loop_
_entity.id
_entity.type
_entity.pdbx_description
1 polymer ?
#
loop_
_entity_poly.entity_id
_entity_poly.type
_entity_poly.pdbx_seq_one_letter_code
_entity_poly.pdbx_strand_id
1 'polypeptide(L)'
;MIPLLSRQMSLLQARKRLGRTQKAMLTWLLAFRKYLLELDPTGRWEAKVRLGVRIAPQAQCLRCGFEGGFLSGGFDPQRRRRIRCPQCGRSRLLDVLQEEGQAYKGVVMHDAIDTAVRQRRKYFPKAKSPPVARAAQVAEAMPTVQPRRLLHDVALPKRTLVYGPPDCHEDGELTAYLLEKVDTALSQDSIAGPCPWCESAQTEHHLIKRPSGLPGFKCRGCLGYFMRVTNTPLVQPAMRELARRFVPMLGWRNTVDVAAQALGVDASVVREWVPTWRKWLLLLDPSGTMEPRVRLDMPVAEPAALRRRAVKRRGWLSRAWLKRADGFSYLSADGYVVRVGQRETDWCFEIRPTSAAELICAGDGFAISQDARLAAFDAITDLLAAEFLST
;
A
#
# COMPACT_ATOMS: atom_id res chain seq x y z
N MET A 1 7.91 16.17 38.27
CA MET A 1 9.20 15.90 37.59
C MET A 1 9.46 14.40 37.40
N ILE A 2 9.08 13.54 38.35
CA ILE A 2 9.29 12.08 38.32
C ILE A 2 8.97 11.42 36.95
N PRO A 3 7.83 11.69 36.28
CA PRO A 3 7.51 11.06 34.99
C PRO A 3 8.43 11.47 33.83
N LEU A 4 9.27 12.48 34.03
CA LEU A 4 10.23 12.96 33.04
C LEU A 4 11.61 12.34 33.26
N LEU A 5 11.93 11.80 34.44
CA LEU A 5 13.28 11.33 34.79
C LEU A 5 13.76 10.22 33.84
N SER A 6 12.88 9.29 33.47
CA SER A 6 13.19 8.20 32.53
C SER A 6 13.13 8.58 31.05
N ARG A 7 12.70 9.82 30.72
CA ARG A 7 12.53 10.25 29.34
C ARG A 7 13.82 10.86 28.80
N GLN A 8 14.23 10.43 27.60
CA GLN A 8 15.31 11.06 26.86
C GLN A 8 14.86 12.44 26.35
N MET A 9 15.12 13.50 27.12
CA MET A 9 14.80 14.87 26.74
C MET A 9 15.77 15.89 27.34
N SER A 10 15.90 17.04 26.69
CA SER A 10 16.72 18.14 27.21
C SER A 10 16.06 18.79 28.43
N LEU A 11 16.88 19.39 29.30
CA LEU A 11 16.37 20.20 30.42
C LEU A 11 15.55 21.39 29.93
N LEU A 12 15.84 21.94 28.74
CA LEU A 12 15.06 23.02 28.15
C LEU A 12 13.62 22.58 27.84
N GLN A 13 13.44 21.36 27.30
CA GLN A 13 12.11 20.80 27.04
C GLN A 13 11.36 20.50 28.34
N ALA A 14 12.04 19.93 29.34
CA ALA A 14 11.43 19.68 30.65
C ALA A 14 11.04 20.99 31.36
N ARG A 15 11.87 22.03 31.24
CA ARG A 15 11.60 23.38 31.74
C ARG A 15 10.28 23.93 31.19
N LYS A 16 10.11 23.89 29.86
CA LYS A 16 8.88 24.36 29.19
C LYS A 16 7.64 23.61 29.68
N ARG A 17 7.75 22.29 29.89
CA ARG A 17 6.62 21.46 30.35
C ARG A 17 6.22 21.71 31.80
N LEU A 18 7.20 21.96 32.66
CA LEU A 18 6.97 22.13 34.09
C LEU A 18 6.79 23.59 34.51
N GLY A 19 6.97 24.55 33.60
CA GLY A 19 6.86 25.99 33.92
C GLY A 19 7.90 26.47 34.94
N ARG A 20 9.09 25.87 34.99
CA ARG A 20 10.13 26.18 35.98
C ARG A 20 11.35 26.85 35.36
N THR A 21 12.32 27.26 36.18
CA THR A 21 13.61 27.77 35.70
C THR A 21 14.59 26.62 35.46
N GLN A 22 15.59 26.82 34.60
CA GLN A 22 16.62 25.82 34.34
C GLN A 22 17.44 25.50 35.60
N LYS A 23 17.69 26.50 36.44
CA LYS A 23 18.37 26.33 37.75
C LYS A 23 17.58 25.40 38.66
N ALA A 24 16.25 25.61 38.79
CA ALA A 24 15.40 24.73 39.58
C ALA A 24 15.41 23.29 39.05
N MET A 25 15.36 23.12 37.73
CA MET A 25 15.43 21.80 37.09
C MET A 25 16.75 21.06 37.38
N LEU A 26 17.89 21.76 37.34
CA LEU A 26 19.21 21.20 37.67
C LEU A 26 19.29 20.79 39.15
N THR A 27 18.82 21.65 40.05
CA THR A 27 18.79 21.36 41.49
C THR A 27 17.94 20.14 41.79
N TRP A 28 16.75 20.05 41.18
CA TRP A 28 15.88 18.90 41.36
C TRP A 28 16.50 17.63 40.76
N LEU A 29 17.04 17.68 39.54
CA LEU A 29 17.68 16.51 38.92
C LEU A 29 18.81 15.95 39.79
N LEU A 30 19.66 16.82 40.36
CA LEU A 30 20.67 16.44 41.34
C LEU A 30 20.07 15.78 42.59
N ALA A 31 19.04 16.38 43.17
CA ALA A 31 18.40 15.88 44.37
C ALA A 31 17.79 14.49 44.15
N PHE A 32 17.09 14.29 43.03
CA PHE A 32 16.50 13.00 42.68
C PHE A 32 17.55 11.93 42.40
N ARG A 33 18.63 12.23 41.66
CA ARG A 33 19.69 11.25 41.43
C ARG A 33 20.44 10.88 42.71
N LYS A 34 20.68 11.85 43.60
CA LYS A 34 21.23 11.57 44.94
C LYS A 34 20.30 10.67 45.74
N TYR A 35 19.01 10.99 45.76
CA TYR A 35 18.01 10.21 46.47
C TYR A 35 17.89 8.77 45.92
N LEU A 36 17.96 8.58 44.59
CA LEU A 36 17.98 7.25 43.99
C LEU A 36 19.19 6.42 44.40
N LEU A 37 20.37 7.04 44.55
CA LEU A 37 21.57 6.35 45.02
C LEU A 37 21.54 6.08 46.53
N GLU A 38 20.82 6.88 47.31
CA GLU A 38 20.57 6.61 48.73
C GLU A 38 19.61 5.43 48.90
N LEU A 39 18.58 5.33 48.04
CA LEU A 39 17.64 4.21 48.03
C LEU A 39 18.23 2.92 47.43
N ASP A 40 19.06 3.04 46.40
CA ASP A 40 19.68 1.93 45.68
C ASP A 40 21.16 2.24 45.42
N PRO A 41 22.05 1.86 46.36
CA PRO A 41 23.49 2.05 46.21
C PRO A 41 24.11 1.33 45.01
N THR A 42 23.42 0.34 44.43
CA THR A 42 23.89 -0.34 43.20
C THR A 42 23.82 0.56 41.97
N GLY A 43 23.04 1.65 42.04
CA GLY A 43 22.87 2.61 40.96
C GLY A 43 21.98 2.13 39.82
N ARG A 44 21.30 0.98 39.97
CA ARG A 44 20.42 0.42 38.93
C ARG A 44 19.28 1.37 38.57
N TRP A 45 18.71 2.07 39.55
CA TRP A 45 17.65 3.06 39.30
C TRP A 45 18.17 4.41 38.81
N GLU A 46 19.35 4.85 39.27
CA GLU A 46 19.99 6.09 38.77
C GLU A 46 20.30 5.97 37.28
N ALA A 47 20.81 4.80 36.84
CA ALA A 47 21.11 4.51 35.46
C ALA A 47 19.89 4.62 34.50
N LYS A 48 18.67 4.55 35.04
CA LYS A 48 17.43 4.74 34.26
C LYS A 48 17.06 6.21 34.08
N VAL A 49 17.76 7.16 34.71
CA VAL A 49 17.49 8.60 34.59
C VAL A 49 18.09 9.17 33.30
N ARG A 50 17.24 9.39 32.30
CA ARG A 50 17.58 9.90 30.96
C ARG A 50 17.35 11.40 30.77
N LEU A 51 16.69 12.07 31.73
CA LEU A 51 16.44 13.50 31.69
C LEU A 51 17.75 14.29 31.71
N GLY A 52 17.96 15.16 30.71
CA GLY A 52 19.17 15.98 30.61
C GLY A 52 20.39 15.24 30.09
N VAL A 53 20.27 13.95 29.80
CA VAL A 53 21.33 13.15 29.18
C VAL A 53 21.23 13.29 27.65
N ARG A 54 22.37 13.37 26.97
CA ARG A 54 22.47 13.31 25.51
C ARG A 54 23.26 12.05 25.16
N ILE A 55 22.56 11.06 24.61
CA ILE A 55 23.16 9.82 24.14
C ILE A 55 23.34 9.90 22.63
N ALA A 56 24.51 9.49 22.14
CA ALA A 56 24.82 9.37 20.72
C ALA A 56 25.11 7.91 20.34
N PRO A 57 24.82 7.50 19.09
CA PRO A 57 25.19 6.18 18.62
C PRO A 57 26.70 5.99 18.66
N GLN A 58 27.14 4.89 19.29
CA GLN A 58 28.52 4.45 19.22
C GLN A 58 28.77 3.87 17.83
N ALA A 59 29.81 4.35 17.15
CA ALA A 59 30.24 3.82 15.86
C ALA A 59 31.73 4.05 15.67
N GLN A 60 32.29 3.41 14.64
CA GLN A 60 33.63 3.67 14.13
C GLN A 60 33.57 4.43 12.80
N CYS A 61 34.50 5.36 12.57
CA CYS A 61 34.60 6.13 11.34
C CYS A 61 35.50 5.41 10.34
N LEU A 62 34.95 5.02 9.19
CA LEU A 62 35.73 4.39 8.11
C LEU A 62 36.75 5.33 7.43
N ARG A 63 36.66 6.64 7.66
CA ARG A 63 37.59 7.62 7.07
C ARG A 63 38.78 7.93 7.98
N CYS A 64 38.53 8.19 9.26
CA CYS A 64 39.56 8.68 10.18
C CYS A 64 39.79 7.77 11.39
N GLY A 65 39.18 6.59 11.43
CA GLY A 65 39.34 5.61 12.50
C GLY A 65 38.66 5.97 13.83
N PHE A 66 38.07 7.16 13.97
CA PHE A 66 37.42 7.62 15.21
C PHE A 66 36.38 6.62 15.71
N GLU A 67 36.51 6.18 16.96
CA GLU A 67 35.53 5.36 17.65
C GLU A 67 34.92 6.14 18.82
N GLY A 68 33.59 6.22 18.86
CA GLY A 68 32.89 6.96 19.91
C GLY A 68 31.48 7.35 19.52
N GLY A 69 30.91 8.35 20.21
CA GLY A 69 29.57 8.85 19.93
C GLY A 69 29.51 9.78 18.72
N PHE A 70 28.71 9.42 17.72
CA PHE A 70 28.55 10.21 16.50
C PHE A 70 27.46 11.28 16.62
N LEU A 71 27.66 12.42 15.94
CA LEU A 71 26.67 13.48 15.90
C LEU A 71 25.49 13.11 14.98
N SER A 72 24.33 13.75 15.19
CA SER A 72 23.20 13.63 14.27
C SER A 72 23.56 14.24 12.91
N GLY A 73 23.46 13.45 11.85
CA GLY A 73 23.68 13.87 10.46
C GLY A 73 22.38 14.20 9.71
N GLY A 74 21.23 14.21 10.39
CA GLY A 74 19.92 14.36 9.77
C GLY A 74 19.36 13.04 9.26
N PHE A 75 18.57 13.11 8.19
CA PHE A 75 17.96 11.95 7.53
C PHE A 75 18.32 11.93 6.04
N ASP A 76 18.30 10.77 5.42
CA ASP A 76 18.35 10.63 3.96
C ASP A 76 16.94 10.82 3.34
N PRO A 77 16.79 10.86 2.01
CA PRO A 77 15.49 10.97 1.33
C PRO A 77 14.50 9.85 1.72
N GLN A 78 15.01 8.66 2.07
CA GLN A 78 14.26 7.51 2.56
C GLN A 78 13.99 7.56 4.07
N ARG A 79 14.29 8.67 4.75
CA ARG A 79 14.15 8.89 6.19
C ARG A 79 14.95 7.95 7.10
N ARG A 80 16.01 7.33 6.58
CA ARG A 80 17.00 6.61 7.38
C ARG A 80 17.90 7.62 8.09
N ARG A 81 18.29 7.29 9.32
CA ARG A 81 19.08 8.19 10.18
C ARG A 81 20.53 8.27 9.68
N ARG A 82 21.02 9.49 9.49
CA ARG A 82 22.42 9.76 9.19
C ARG A 82 23.18 10.10 10.46
N ILE A 83 24.43 9.66 10.52
CA ILE A 83 25.39 10.01 11.57
C ILE A 83 26.56 10.78 10.96
N ARG A 84 27.11 11.72 11.72
CA ARG A 84 28.26 12.54 11.34
C ARG A 84 29.41 12.31 12.30
N CYS A 85 30.58 11.99 11.75
CA CYS A 85 31.81 11.88 12.53
C CYS A 85 32.16 13.25 13.13
N PRO A 86 32.40 13.35 14.44
CA PRO A 86 32.79 14.62 15.07
C PRO A 86 34.20 15.08 14.66
N GLN A 87 35.10 14.16 14.30
CA GLN A 87 36.50 14.47 13.98
C GLN A 87 36.69 14.90 12.52
N CYS A 88 36.17 14.15 11.56
CA CYS A 88 36.39 14.40 10.13
C CYS A 88 35.16 14.96 9.38
N GLY A 89 34.03 15.16 10.07
CA GLY A 89 32.80 15.71 9.50
C GLY A 89 32.07 14.80 8.50
N ARG A 90 32.60 13.60 8.19
CA ARG A 90 31.99 12.68 7.24
C ARG A 90 30.63 12.22 7.73
N SER A 91 29.61 12.38 6.89
CA SER A 91 28.26 11.88 7.14
C SER A 91 28.07 10.52 6.45
N ARG A 92 27.52 9.54 7.14
CA ARG A 92 27.08 8.25 6.59
C ARG A 92 25.73 7.83 7.16
N LEU A 93 25.14 6.79 6.60
CA LEU A 93 23.98 6.15 7.22
C LEU A 93 24.43 5.48 8.53
N LEU A 94 23.54 5.45 9.52
CA LEU A 94 23.76 4.66 10.71
C LEU A 94 23.61 3.18 10.30
N ASP A 95 24.69 2.59 9.81
CA ASP A 95 24.76 1.18 9.46
C ASP A 95 24.73 0.37 10.76
N VAL A 96 23.53 0.02 11.21
CA VAL A 96 23.36 -1.15 12.05
C VAL A 96 22.55 -2.12 11.20
N LEU A 97 23.11 -3.31 10.98
CA LEU A 97 22.40 -4.49 10.52
C LEU A 97 21.34 -4.85 11.57
N GLN A 98 20.30 -4.02 11.67
CA GLN A 98 19.22 -4.15 12.62
C GLN A 98 17.95 -4.21 11.80
N GLU A 99 17.30 -5.36 11.87
CA GLU A 99 15.86 -5.44 11.65
C GLU A 99 15.19 -4.29 12.42
N GLU A 100 14.16 -3.70 11.83
CA GLU A 100 13.50 -2.51 12.37
C GLU A 100 13.06 -2.73 13.82
N GLY A 101 13.81 -2.20 14.79
CA GLY A 101 13.47 -2.32 16.22
C GLY A 101 14.61 -2.67 17.18
N GLN A 102 15.81 -3.04 16.71
CA GLN A 102 16.93 -3.27 17.63
C GLN A 102 17.57 -1.96 18.12
N ALA A 103 17.93 -1.93 19.40
CA ALA A 103 18.57 -0.79 20.06
C ALA A 103 20.06 -0.69 19.68
N TYR A 104 20.58 0.53 19.49
CA TYR A 104 22.02 0.75 19.31
C TYR A 104 22.71 0.99 20.66
N LYS A 105 23.96 0.54 20.80
CA LYS A 105 24.82 0.92 21.94
C LYS A 105 25.12 2.41 21.86
N GLY A 106 24.73 3.15 22.90
CA GLY A 106 24.86 4.60 22.95
C GLY A 106 25.97 5.04 23.91
N VAL A 107 26.72 6.07 23.53
CA VAL A 107 27.67 6.77 24.40
C VAL A 107 27.01 8.03 24.95
N VAL A 108 27.14 8.27 26.26
CA VAL A 108 26.72 9.54 26.86
C VAL A 108 27.68 10.64 26.41
N MET A 109 27.22 11.53 25.54
CA MET A 109 27.99 12.68 25.05
C MET A 109 27.93 13.87 25.99
N HIS A 110 26.83 14.00 26.73
CA HIS A 110 26.64 15.07 27.71
C HIS A 110 25.63 14.61 28.75
N ASP A 111 25.93 14.80 30.03
CA ASP A 111 24.94 14.71 31.10
C ASP A 111 24.81 16.08 31.78
N ALA A 112 23.58 16.59 31.85
CA ALA A 112 23.32 17.85 32.51
C ALA A 112 23.71 17.85 34.00
N ILE A 113 23.85 16.68 34.62
CA ILE A 113 24.39 16.56 35.98
C ILE A 113 25.82 17.11 36.09
N ASP A 114 26.65 17.02 35.05
CA ASP A 114 28.01 17.56 35.08
C ASP A 114 28.00 19.08 35.23
N THR A 115 27.02 19.74 34.64
CA THR A 115 26.80 21.19 34.80
C THR A 115 26.38 21.51 36.23
N ALA A 116 25.49 20.69 36.79
CA ALA A 116 24.96 20.85 38.14
C ALA A 116 26.05 20.59 39.22
N VAL A 117 26.87 19.55 39.04
CA VAL A 117 28.01 19.22 39.90
C VAL A 117 29.09 20.29 39.81
N ARG A 118 29.43 20.79 38.60
CA ARG A 118 30.38 21.90 38.44
C ARG A 118 29.91 23.17 39.16
N GLN A 119 28.64 23.52 39.02
CA GLN A 119 28.05 24.65 39.75
C GLN A 119 28.14 24.43 41.26
N ARG A 120 27.82 23.22 41.76
CA ARG A 120 27.88 22.93 43.19
C ARG A 120 29.31 22.93 43.73
N ARG A 121 30.29 22.37 43.00
CA ARG A 121 31.71 22.39 43.39
C ARG A 121 32.29 23.81 43.47
N LYS A 122 31.81 24.74 42.64
CA LYS A 122 32.16 26.16 42.72
C LYS A 122 31.82 26.78 44.08
N TYR A 123 30.72 26.34 44.71
CA TYR A 123 30.26 26.86 46.00
C TYR A 123 30.59 25.91 47.18
N PHE A 124 30.81 24.62 46.91
CA PHE A 124 31.06 23.57 47.90
C PHE A 124 32.13 22.58 47.38
N PRO A 125 33.43 22.92 47.50
CA PRO A 125 34.52 22.17 46.88
C PRO A 125 34.69 20.73 47.39
N LYS A 126 34.33 20.47 48.65
CA LYS A 126 34.51 19.17 49.33
C LYS A 126 33.36 18.17 49.10
N ALA A 127 32.34 18.52 48.31
CA ALA A 127 31.17 17.65 48.11
C ALA A 127 31.47 16.47 47.15
N LYS A 128 31.34 15.24 47.66
CA LYS A 128 31.43 14.01 46.84
C LYS A 128 30.36 14.03 45.74
N SER A 129 30.77 13.76 44.49
CA SER A 129 29.89 13.72 43.33
C SER A 129 29.41 12.28 43.10
N PRO A 130 28.13 12.06 42.74
CA PRO A 130 27.63 10.72 42.52
C PRO A 130 28.34 10.06 41.32
N PRO A 131 28.69 8.76 41.40
CA PRO A 131 29.15 8.02 40.24
C PRO A 131 27.99 7.89 39.25
N VAL A 132 28.19 8.32 38.01
CA VAL A 132 27.20 8.22 36.93
C VAL A 132 27.68 7.18 35.94
N ALA A 133 26.86 6.17 35.65
CA ALA A 133 27.15 5.20 34.61
C ALA A 133 27.18 5.90 33.25
N ARG A 134 28.37 5.97 32.61
CA ARG A 134 28.57 6.69 31.33
C ARG A 134 28.23 5.87 30.08
N ALA A 135 27.94 4.58 30.27
CA ALA A 135 27.44 3.70 29.22
C ALA A 135 25.92 3.58 29.36
N ALA A 136 25.18 3.99 28.34
CA ALA A 136 23.73 3.90 28.33
C ALA A 136 23.28 2.90 27.27
N GLN A 137 22.70 1.78 27.71
CA GLN A 137 21.95 0.91 26.81
C GLN A 137 20.57 1.54 26.60
N VAL A 138 20.29 1.95 25.36
CA VAL A 138 18.96 2.47 24.97
C VAL A 138 18.00 1.29 24.75
N ALA A 139 17.93 0.35 25.69
CA ALA A 139 17.08 -0.83 25.59
C ALA A 139 15.70 -0.65 26.25
N GLU A 140 15.59 0.13 27.33
CA GLU A 140 14.43 -0.03 28.24
C GLU A 140 13.34 1.06 28.19
N ALA A 141 13.19 1.83 27.11
CA ALA A 141 12.04 2.75 27.04
C ALA A 141 11.54 2.94 25.62
N MET A 142 11.17 1.85 24.96
CA MET A 142 10.25 1.97 23.84
C MET A 142 8.83 1.82 24.38
N PRO A 143 7.89 2.73 24.06
CA PRO A 143 6.49 2.32 24.08
C PRO A 143 6.37 1.11 23.14
N THR A 144 5.62 0.08 23.53
CA THR A 144 5.28 -1.03 22.64
C THR A 144 4.64 -0.43 21.38
N VAL A 145 5.41 -0.36 20.29
CA VAL A 145 4.96 0.27 19.04
C VAL A 145 4.10 -0.76 18.34
N GLN A 146 2.84 -0.43 18.09
CA GLN A 146 1.98 -1.32 17.31
C GLN A 146 2.58 -1.53 15.91
N PRO A 147 2.59 -2.77 15.42
CA PRO A 147 3.06 -3.06 14.07
C PRO A 147 2.22 -2.28 13.05
N ARG A 148 2.88 -1.84 11.97
CA ARG A 148 2.23 -1.09 10.89
C ARG A 148 1.74 -2.05 9.81
N ARG A 149 0.49 -1.92 9.41
CA ARG A 149 -0.08 -2.54 8.21
C ARG A 149 0.19 -1.62 7.03
N LEU A 150 0.95 -2.09 6.06
CA LEU A 150 1.25 -1.32 4.85
C LEU A 150 0.41 -1.83 3.69
N LEU A 151 -0.10 -0.91 2.88
CA LEU A 151 -0.95 -1.21 1.74
C LEU A 151 -0.30 -2.21 0.78
N HIS A 152 1.02 -2.11 0.56
CA HIS A 152 1.72 -3.01 -0.35
C HIS A 152 1.81 -4.45 0.16
N ASP A 153 1.78 -4.66 1.49
CA ASP A 153 1.85 -5.97 2.14
C ASP A 153 0.51 -6.74 2.08
N VAL A 154 -0.58 -6.06 1.71
CA VAL A 154 -1.89 -6.69 1.59
C VAL A 154 -1.87 -7.70 0.43
N ALA A 155 -2.09 -8.97 0.76
CA ALA A 155 -2.22 -10.04 -0.21
C ALA A 155 -3.57 -9.93 -0.95
N LEU A 156 -3.54 -10.02 -2.28
CA LEU A 156 -4.76 -10.01 -3.09
C LEU A 156 -5.28 -11.43 -3.30
N PRO A 157 -6.58 -11.67 -3.12
CA PRO A 157 -7.19 -12.94 -3.50
C PRO A 157 -7.13 -13.13 -5.01
N LYS A 158 -6.78 -14.36 -5.44
CA LYS A 158 -6.89 -14.77 -6.83
C LYS A 158 -8.37 -15.02 -7.12
N ARG A 159 -8.91 -14.34 -8.13
CA ARG A 159 -10.29 -14.50 -8.56
C ARG A 159 -10.40 -14.36 -10.08
N THR A 160 -11.46 -14.95 -10.59
CA THR A 160 -11.77 -15.01 -12.02
C THR A 160 -13.27 -14.74 -12.17
N LEU A 161 -13.66 -13.89 -13.12
CA LEU A 161 -15.06 -13.61 -13.39
C LEU A 161 -15.69 -14.76 -14.18
N VAL A 162 -16.98 -14.97 -13.98
CA VAL A 162 -17.82 -15.79 -14.86
C VAL A 162 -17.74 -15.21 -16.28
N TYR A 163 -17.81 -16.06 -17.30
CA TYR A 163 -17.87 -15.62 -18.70
C TYR A 163 -19.01 -14.64 -18.92
N GLY A 164 -18.76 -13.60 -19.71
CA GLY A 164 -19.70 -12.51 -19.96
C GLY A 164 -19.15 -11.55 -21.01
N PRO A 165 -20.01 -10.88 -21.79
CA PRO A 165 -19.57 -9.86 -22.73
C PRO A 165 -18.86 -8.72 -21.99
N PRO A 166 -17.87 -8.06 -22.61
CA PRO A 166 -17.28 -6.89 -22.00
C PRO A 166 -18.34 -5.79 -21.87
N ASP A 167 -18.32 -5.09 -20.74
CA ASP A 167 -19.25 -4.02 -20.43
C ASP A 167 -18.54 -2.89 -19.67
N CYS A 168 -19.04 -1.66 -19.85
CA CYS A 168 -18.60 -0.49 -19.09
C CYS A 168 -19.67 -0.07 -18.09
N HIS A 169 -20.32 -1.05 -17.43
CA HIS A 169 -21.34 -0.78 -16.43
C HIS A 169 -20.69 -0.49 -15.06
N GLU A 170 -21.14 0.58 -14.42
CA GLU A 170 -20.69 0.97 -13.09
C GLU A 170 -21.33 0.07 -12.01
N ASP A 171 -20.57 -0.26 -10.95
CA ASP A 171 -21.15 -0.78 -9.70
C ASP A 171 -21.39 0.41 -8.76
N GLY A 172 -22.64 0.88 -8.70
CA GLY A 172 -22.98 2.10 -7.94
C GLY A 172 -22.74 2.00 -6.44
N GLU A 173 -22.84 0.80 -5.85
CA GLU A 173 -22.59 0.58 -4.43
C GLU A 173 -21.08 0.68 -4.13
N LEU A 174 -20.26 0.02 -4.95
CA LEU A 174 -18.81 0.13 -4.89
C LEU A 174 -18.35 1.58 -5.11
N THR A 175 -18.91 2.27 -6.11
CA THR A 175 -18.57 3.66 -6.41
C THR A 175 -18.89 4.56 -5.23
N ALA A 176 -20.12 4.51 -4.71
CA ALA A 176 -20.55 5.36 -3.61
C ALA A 176 -19.65 5.14 -2.38
N TYR A 177 -19.37 3.89 -2.04
CA TYR A 177 -18.48 3.52 -0.94
C TYR A 177 -17.07 4.11 -1.13
N LEU A 178 -16.45 3.91 -2.29
CA LEU A 178 -15.09 4.39 -2.55
C LEU A 178 -15.01 5.91 -2.63
N LEU A 179 -15.98 6.58 -3.27
CA LEU A 179 -16.01 8.04 -3.36
C LEU A 179 -16.11 8.69 -1.97
N GLU A 180 -16.89 8.13 -1.04
CA GLU A 180 -16.94 8.59 0.35
C GLU A 180 -15.55 8.51 1.01
N LYS A 181 -14.80 7.42 0.80
CA LYS A 181 -13.45 7.24 1.36
C LYS A 181 -12.42 8.15 0.67
N VAL A 182 -12.57 8.40 -0.63
CA VAL A 182 -11.75 9.36 -1.38
C VAL A 182 -11.96 10.76 -0.82
N ASP A 183 -13.21 11.17 -0.59
CA ASP A 183 -13.55 12.49 -0.09
C ASP A 183 -13.05 12.70 1.34
N THR A 184 -13.17 11.66 2.17
CA THR A 184 -12.55 11.64 3.50
C THR A 184 -11.03 11.79 3.42
N ALA A 185 -10.37 11.09 2.49
CA ALA A 185 -8.92 11.12 2.35
C ALA A 185 -8.38 12.46 1.79
N LEU A 186 -9.16 13.14 0.95
CA LEU A 186 -8.82 14.43 0.35
C LEU A 186 -9.35 15.64 1.14
N SER A 187 -10.13 15.43 2.21
CA SER A 187 -10.65 16.50 3.06
C SER A 187 -9.52 17.35 3.68
N GLN A 188 -9.78 18.66 3.78
CA GLN A 188 -8.91 19.67 4.39
C GLN A 188 -9.12 19.80 5.91
N ASP A 189 -10.02 19.01 6.50
CA ASP A 189 -10.33 19.11 7.92
C ASP A 189 -9.13 18.77 8.79
N SER A 190 -8.89 19.57 9.83
CA SER A 190 -7.82 19.33 10.79
C SER A 190 -8.15 18.30 11.87
N ILE A 191 -9.37 17.74 11.85
CA ILE A 191 -9.81 16.70 12.80
C ILE A 191 -9.06 15.39 12.48
N ALA A 192 -8.33 14.87 13.46
CA ALA A 192 -7.54 13.67 13.27
C ALA A 192 -8.43 12.41 13.26
N GLY A 193 -8.34 11.63 12.19
CA GLY A 193 -8.93 10.29 12.11
C GLY A 193 -8.01 9.21 12.67
N PRO A 194 -8.42 7.93 12.63
CA PRO A 194 -7.57 6.81 13.04
C PRO A 194 -6.28 6.74 12.21
N CYS A 195 -5.23 6.18 12.79
CA CYS A 195 -3.96 6.01 12.10
C CYS A 195 -4.08 4.99 10.95
N PRO A 196 -3.66 5.32 9.71
CA PRO A 196 -3.80 4.42 8.56
C PRO A 196 -2.89 3.18 8.61
N TRP A 197 -1.97 3.09 9.58
CA TRP A 197 -1.05 1.97 9.74
C TRP A 197 -1.38 1.04 10.89
N CYS A 198 -1.79 1.59 12.03
CA CYS A 198 -2.02 0.80 13.24
C CYS A 198 -3.42 0.98 13.82
N GLU A 199 -4.31 1.68 13.10
CA GLU A 199 -5.73 1.91 13.46
C GLU A 199 -5.95 2.66 14.78
N SER A 200 -4.87 3.08 15.47
CA SER A 200 -4.97 3.82 16.73
C SER A 200 -5.72 5.13 16.55
N ALA A 201 -6.71 5.35 17.42
CA ALA A 201 -7.43 6.62 17.56
C ALA A 201 -6.61 7.72 18.26
N GLN A 202 -5.42 7.39 18.78
CA GLN A 202 -4.56 8.36 19.47
C GLN A 202 -3.75 9.18 18.47
N THR A 203 -4.44 9.99 17.67
CA THR A 203 -3.85 10.84 16.63
C THR A 203 -4.04 12.31 16.97
N GLU A 204 -3.07 13.14 16.59
CA GLU A 204 -3.11 14.58 16.80
C GLU A 204 -2.79 15.33 15.52
N HIS A 205 -3.46 16.45 15.29
CA HIS A 205 -3.15 17.34 14.17
C HIS A 205 -1.73 17.90 14.32
N HIS A 206 -0.97 17.85 13.23
CA HIS A 206 0.39 18.34 13.17
C HIS A 206 0.45 19.62 12.34
N LEU A 207 0.65 20.75 13.03
CA LEU A 207 0.56 22.13 12.50
C LEU A 207 1.57 22.49 11.39
N ILE A 208 2.45 21.57 10.98
CA ILE A 208 3.40 21.82 9.89
C ILE A 208 2.70 21.59 8.56
N LYS A 209 2.50 22.68 7.80
CA LYS A 209 1.98 22.62 6.43
C LYS A 209 2.86 21.74 5.55
N ARG A 210 2.22 20.86 4.77
CA ARG A 210 2.88 19.97 3.82
C ARG A 210 2.82 20.55 2.41
N PRO A 211 3.78 20.22 1.53
CA PRO A 211 3.75 20.64 0.12
C PRO A 211 2.49 20.22 -0.63
N SER A 212 1.85 19.13 -0.22
CA SER A 212 0.58 18.64 -0.78
C SER A 212 -0.64 19.49 -0.44
N GLY A 213 -0.52 20.48 0.44
CA GLY A 213 -1.65 21.28 0.95
C GLY A 213 -2.51 20.56 2.00
N LEU A 214 -2.52 19.22 2.01
CA LEU A 214 -3.32 18.42 2.93
C LEU A 214 -2.84 18.48 4.39
N PRO A 215 -3.75 18.38 5.37
CA PRO A 215 -3.39 18.33 6.80
C PRO A 215 -2.48 17.16 7.15
N GLY A 216 -1.49 17.44 8.00
CA GLY A 216 -0.61 16.43 8.58
C GLY A 216 -1.08 15.99 9.96
N PHE A 217 -0.83 14.74 10.30
CA PHE A 217 -1.18 14.15 11.59
C PHE A 217 -0.01 13.37 12.16
N LYS A 218 -0.05 13.15 13.47
CA LYS A 218 0.89 12.30 14.19
C LYS A 218 0.14 11.28 15.01
N CYS A 219 0.51 10.01 14.87
CA CYS A 219 0.00 8.94 15.72
C CYS A 219 0.85 8.82 16.99
N ARG A 220 0.24 8.63 18.16
CA ARG A 220 0.94 8.34 19.42
C ARG A 220 1.20 6.86 19.64
N GLY A 221 0.45 5.96 18.99
CA GLY A 221 0.66 4.51 19.02
C GLY A 221 1.89 4.08 18.22
N CYS A 222 1.90 4.32 16.91
CA CYS A 222 3.03 3.93 16.04
C CYS A 222 4.10 5.02 15.84
N LEU A 223 3.92 6.18 16.49
CA LEU A 223 4.78 7.39 16.39
C LEU A 223 4.96 7.95 14.97
N GLY A 224 4.19 7.44 14.00
CA GLY A 224 4.28 7.83 12.60
C GLY A 224 3.62 9.17 12.33
N TYR A 225 4.18 9.89 11.35
CA TYR A 225 3.59 11.10 10.78
C TYR A 225 2.92 10.76 9.46
N PHE A 226 1.65 11.08 9.31
CA PHE A 226 0.87 10.71 8.13
C PHE A 226 -0.01 11.88 7.65
N MET A 227 -0.53 11.74 6.44
CA MET A 227 -1.67 12.48 5.89
C MET A 227 -2.79 11.47 5.66
N ARG A 228 -4.04 11.88 5.48
CA ARG A 228 -5.13 10.90 5.22
C ARG A 228 -4.93 10.10 3.93
N VAL A 229 -4.23 10.66 2.94
CA VAL A 229 -3.79 9.96 1.72
C VAL A 229 -2.60 9.00 1.91
N THR A 230 -2.03 8.95 3.12
CA THR A 230 -0.94 8.02 3.40
C THR A 230 -1.49 6.61 3.55
N ASN A 231 -0.80 5.63 2.96
CA ASN A 231 -1.26 4.24 2.93
C ASN A 231 -2.53 4.02 2.09
N THR A 232 -2.80 4.89 1.11
CA THR A 232 -3.91 4.78 0.17
C THR A 232 -3.41 4.99 -1.27
N PRO A 233 -4.21 4.64 -2.30
CA PRO A 233 -3.87 4.91 -3.70
C PRO A 233 -3.66 6.41 -4.00
N LEU A 234 -4.26 7.28 -3.19
CA LEU A 234 -4.24 8.75 -3.33
C LEU A 234 -2.90 9.38 -2.90
N VAL A 235 -1.92 8.58 -2.47
CA VAL A 235 -0.58 9.11 -2.16
C VAL A 235 0.05 9.78 -3.38
N GLN A 236 -0.21 9.27 -4.58
CA GLN A 236 0.25 9.83 -5.85
C GLN A 236 -0.63 11.03 -6.26
N PRO A 237 -0.06 12.20 -6.60
CA PRO A 237 -0.83 13.38 -6.98
C PRO A 237 -1.79 13.16 -8.15
N ALA A 238 -1.33 12.52 -9.24
CA ALA A 238 -2.17 12.26 -10.42
C ALA A 238 -3.43 11.44 -10.08
N MET A 239 -3.30 10.45 -9.19
CA MET A 239 -4.44 9.66 -8.74
C MET A 239 -5.47 10.50 -7.97
N ARG A 240 -5.08 11.59 -7.29
CA ARG A 240 -6.04 12.46 -6.60
C ARG A 240 -6.97 13.19 -7.55
N GLU A 241 -6.44 13.60 -8.70
CA GLU A 241 -7.19 14.30 -9.75
C GLU A 241 -8.10 13.34 -10.51
N LEU A 242 -7.64 12.11 -10.71
CA LEU A 242 -8.34 11.11 -11.52
C LEU A 242 -9.26 10.18 -10.72
N ALA A 243 -9.14 10.12 -9.39
CA ALA A 243 -9.88 9.17 -8.55
C ALA A 243 -11.39 9.21 -8.81
N ARG A 244 -12.00 10.40 -8.91
CA ARG A 244 -13.45 10.53 -9.13
C ARG A 244 -13.91 9.96 -10.49
N ARG A 245 -13.03 9.97 -11.50
CA ARG A 245 -13.30 9.39 -12.82
C ARG A 245 -12.95 7.90 -12.87
N PHE A 246 -11.91 7.48 -12.16
CA PHE A 246 -11.43 6.10 -12.18
C PHE A 246 -12.26 5.15 -11.31
N VAL A 247 -12.77 5.61 -10.16
CA VAL A 247 -13.54 4.76 -9.23
C VAL A 247 -14.73 4.06 -9.90
N PRO A 248 -15.59 4.75 -10.68
CA PRO A 248 -16.69 4.08 -11.40
C PRO A 248 -16.22 2.97 -12.36
N MET A 249 -15.03 3.15 -12.95
CA MET A 249 -14.45 2.21 -13.92
C MET A 249 -14.01 0.91 -13.27
N LEU A 250 -13.82 0.87 -11.94
CA LEU A 250 -13.46 -0.37 -11.24
C LEU A 250 -14.56 -1.44 -11.37
N GLY A 251 -15.82 -1.05 -11.53
CA GLY A 251 -16.95 -1.97 -11.76
C GLY A 251 -17.05 -2.53 -13.18
N TRP A 252 -16.32 -1.96 -14.14
CA TRP A 252 -16.40 -2.36 -15.55
C TRP A 252 -15.90 -3.79 -15.75
N ARG A 253 -16.63 -4.59 -16.50
CA ARG A 253 -16.11 -5.85 -17.06
C ARG A 253 -15.33 -5.54 -18.34
N ASN A 254 -14.20 -4.89 -18.20
CA ASN A 254 -13.41 -4.51 -19.36
C ASN A 254 -11.90 -4.56 -19.07
N THR A 255 -11.11 -4.28 -20.10
CA THR A 255 -9.65 -4.24 -20.03
C THR A 255 -9.15 -2.91 -19.49
N VAL A 256 -7.92 -2.90 -18.98
CA VAL A 256 -7.23 -1.65 -18.62
C VAL A 256 -7.06 -0.70 -19.80
N ASP A 257 -6.97 -1.21 -21.03
CA ASP A 257 -6.78 -0.39 -22.22
C ASP A 257 -7.97 0.53 -22.48
N VAL A 258 -9.19 0.00 -22.32
CA VAL A 258 -10.43 0.79 -22.47
C VAL A 258 -10.53 1.85 -21.38
N ALA A 259 -10.22 1.51 -20.12
CA ALA A 259 -10.21 2.47 -19.02
C ALA A 259 -9.11 3.54 -19.19
N ALA A 260 -7.93 3.16 -19.65
CA ALA A 260 -6.81 4.06 -19.90
C ALA A 260 -7.14 5.07 -21.01
N GLN A 261 -7.75 4.60 -22.10
CA GLN A 261 -8.24 5.47 -23.18
C GLN A 261 -9.29 6.46 -22.66
N ALA A 262 -10.25 6.01 -21.84
CA ALA A 262 -11.27 6.89 -21.26
C ALA A 262 -10.70 7.92 -20.28
N LEU A 263 -9.57 7.62 -19.62
CA LEU A 263 -8.89 8.52 -18.71
C LEU A 263 -7.87 9.45 -19.40
N GLY A 264 -7.40 9.09 -20.60
CA GLY A 264 -6.33 9.79 -21.30
C GLY A 264 -4.94 9.51 -20.69
N VAL A 265 -4.72 8.29 -20.21
CA VAL A 265 -3.46 7.86 -19.57
C VAL A 265 -2.92 6.59 -20.22
N ASP A 266 -1.68 6.21 -19.90
CA ASP A 266 -1.09 4.96 -20.38
C ASP A 266 -1.69 3.73 -19.67
N ALA A 267 -1.90 2.63 -20.40
CA ALA A 267 -2.50 1.40 -19.87
C ALA A 267 -1.67 0.75 -18.75
N SER A 268 -0.34 0.91 -18.75
CA SER A 268 0.53 0.40 -17.67
C SER A 268 0.21 1.05 -16.32
N VAL A 269 -0.15 2.33 -16.34
CA VAL A 269 -0.51 3.09 -15.14
C VAL A 269 -1.80 2.56 -14.53
N VAL A 270 -2.83 2.32 -15.36
CA VAL A 270 -4.10 1.75 -14.89
C VAL A 270 -3.90 0.33 -14.34
N ARG A 271 -3.04 -0.47 -15.00
CA ARG A 271 -2.67 -1.82 -14.55
C ARG A 271 -2.02 -1.83 -13.17
N GLU A 272 -1.27 -0.80 -12.79
CA GLU A 272 -0.72 -0.65 -11.44
C GLU A 272 -1.77 -0.15 -10.43
N TRP A 273 -2.73 0.65 -10.88
CA TRP A 273 -3.78 1.19 -10.02
C TRP A 273 -4.77 0.13 -9.57
N VAL A 274 -5.28 -0.71 -10.47
CA VAL A 274 -6.26 -1.76 -10.14
C VAL A 274 -5.88 -2.59 -8.89
N PRO A 275 -4.68 -3.21 -8.81
CA PRO A 275 -4.30 -3.96 -7.61
C PRO A 275 -4.15 -3.08 -6.37
N THR A 276 -3.67 -1.84 -6.52
CA THR A 276 -3.51 -0.89 -5.40
C THR A 276 -4.87 -0.52 -4.78
N TRP A 277 -5.89 -0.30 -5.61
CA TRP A 277 -7.26 -0.03 -5.18
C TRP A 277 -7.93 -1.25 -4.53
N ARG A 278 -7.74 -2.46 -5.12
CA ARG A 278 -8.20 -3.71 -4.50
C ARG A 278 -7.59 -3.95 -3.12
N LYS A 279 -6.28 -3.70 -2.96
CA LYS A 279 -5.61 -3.78 -1.64
C LYS A 279 -6.17 -2.77 -0.66
N TRP A 280 -6.53 -1.57 -1.13
CA TRP A 280 -7.09 -0.53 -0.28
C TRP A 280 -8.50 -0.90 0.19
N LEU A 281 -9.34 -1.47 -0.68
CA LEU A 281 -10.65 -2.01 -0.30
C LEU A 281 -10.55 -3.04 0.83
N LEU A 282 -9.57 -3.95 0.78
CA LEU A 282 -9.36 -4.94 1.84
C LEU A 282 -8.92 -4.33 3.18
N LEU A 283 -8.29 -3.14 3.17
CA LEU A 283 -8.00 -2.40 4.39
C LEU A 283 -9.22 -1.64 4.92
N LEU A 284 -10.07 -1.14 4.03
CA LEU A 284 -11.25 -0.34 4.37
C LEU A 284 -12.44 -1.19 4.84
N ASP A 285 -12.63 -2.35 4.21
CA ASP A 285 -13.71 -3.29 4.45
C ASP A 285 -13.13 -4.67 4.86
N PRO A 286 -12.96 -4.91 6.18
CA PRO A 286 -12.51 -6.20 6.69
C PRO A 286 -13.45 -7.36 6.38
N SER A 287 -14.72 -7.10 6.04
CA SER A 287 -15.66 -8.16 5.62
C SER A 287 -15.34 -8.69 4.23
N GLY A 288 -14.62 -7.92 3.41
CA GLY A 288 -14.24 -8.28 2.06
C GLY A 288 -15.40 -8.28 1.07
N THR A 289 -16.52 -7.63 1.38
CA THR A 289 -17.70 -7.55 0.50
C THR A 289 -17.49 -6.64 -0.71
N MET A 290 -16.67 -5.60 -0.56
CA MET A 290 -16.45 -4.61 -1.61
C MET A 290 -15.39 -5.03 -2.64
N GLU A 291 -14.36 -5.80 -2.25
CA GLU A 291 -13.29 -6.21 -3.16
C GLU A 291 -13.79 -7.06 -4.35
N PRO A 292 -14.72 -8.03 -4.17
CA PRO A 292 -15.26 -8.83 -5.26
C PRO A 292 -16.03 -8.05 -6.32
N ARG A 293 -16.51 -6.85 -5.99
CA ARG A 293 -17.27 -5.97 -6.91
C ARG A 293 -16.40 -5.33 -7.99
N VAL A 294 -15.08 -5.23 -7.76
CA VAL A 294 -14.15 -4.74 -8.78
C VAL A 294 -14.11 -5.74 -9.93
N ARG A 295 -14.42 -5.36 -11.17
CA ARG A 295 -14.41 -6.26 -12.33
C ARG A 295 -13.36 -5.87 -13.37
N LEU A 296 -12.80 -4.66 -13.27
CA LEU A 296 -11.83 -4.14 -14.22
C LEU A 296 -10.55 -4.99 -14.20
N ASP A 297 -10.09 -5.38 -15.38
CA ASP A 297 -8.89 -6.21 -15.60
C ASP A 297 -8.89 -7.57 -14.91
N MET A 298 -10.08 -8.05 -14.51
CA MET A 298 -10.19 -9.35 -13.88
C MET A 298 -10.19 -10.45 -14.96
N PRO A 299 -9.39 -11.52 -14.80
CA PRO A 299 -9.41 -12.62 -15.75
C PRO A 299 -10.82 -13.23 -15.82
N VAL A 300 -11.23 -13.61 -17.02
CA VAL A 300 -12.55 -14.22 -17.28
C VAL A 300 -12.37 -15.73 -17.49
N ALA A 301 -13.20 -16.53 -16.83
CA ALA A 301 -13.19 -17.97 -16.96
C ALA A 301 -13.92 -18.36 -18.25
N GLU A 302 -13.19 -18.37 -19.37
CA GLU A 302 -13.76 -18.75 -20.65
C GLU A 302 -14.29 -20.20 -20.60
N PRO A 303 -15.51 -20.50 -21.09
CA PRO A 303 -16.05 -21.86 -21.12
C PRO A 303 -15.20 -22.79 -21.97
N ALA A 304 -15.09 -24.06 -21.58
CA ALA A 304 -14.27 -25.04 -22.32
C ALA A 304 -14.70 -25.21 -23.80
N ALA A 305 -15.97 -24.97 -24.11
CA ALA A 305 -16.49 -25.00 -25.48
C ALA A 305 -15.97 -23.85 -26.36
N LEU A 306 -15.72 -22.68 -25.76
CA LEU A 306 -15.16 -21.51 -26.43
C LEU A 306 -13.62 -21.53 -26.45
N ARG A 307 -13.01 -22.17 -25.44
CA ARG A 307 -11.57 -22.46 -25.44
C ARG A 307 -11.23 -23.26 -26.70
N ARG A 308 -10.30 -22.72 -27.50
CA ARG A 308 -9.80 -23.29 -28.79
C ARG A 308 -10.70 -23.04 -30.02
N ARG A 309 -11.74 -22.18 -29.95
CA ARG A 309 -12.49 -21.79 -31.17
C ARG A 309 -11.56 -21.22 -32.24
N ALA A 310 -10.58 -20.40 -31.88
CA ALA A 310 -9.56 -19.90 -32.83
C ALA A 310 -8.77 -21.02 -33.53
N VAL A 311 -8.44 -22.11 -32.81
CA VAL A 311 -7.76 -23.29 -33.39
C VAL A 311 -8.72 -24.04 -34.31
N LYS A 312 -9.96 -24.28 -33.87
CA LYS A 312 -11.00 -24.94 -34.68
C LYS A 312 -11.30 -24.14 -35.95
N ARG A 313 -11.35 -22.80 -35.88
CA ARG A 313 -11.59 -21.91 -37.03
C ARG A 313 -10.53 -22.10 -38.11
N ARG A 314 -9.25 -22.20 -37.73
CA ARG A 314 -8.14 -22.44 -38.69
C ARG A 314 -8.28 -23.77 -39.43
N GLY A 315 -8.77 -24.82 -38.76
CA GLY A 315 -8.98 -26.14 -39.37
C GLY A 315 -10.38 -26.34 -39.95
N TRP A 316 -11.25 -25.32 -39.93
CA TRP A 316 -12.66 -25.47 -40.27
C TRP A 316 -12.88 -25.79 -41.75
N LEU A 317 -12.17 -25.06 -42.61
CA LEU A 317 -12.26 -25.24 -44.06
C LEU A 317 -11.68 -26.59 -44.54
N SER A 318 -10.75 -27.17 -43.78
CA SER A 318 -10.14 -28.48 -44.08
C SER A 318 -10.95 -29.68 -43.59
N ARG A 319 -12.08 -29.47 -42.91
CA ARG A 319 -12.94 -30.59 -42.48
C ARG A 319 -13.60 -31.27 -43.68
N ALA A 320 -13.94 -32.54 -43.52
CA ALA A 320 -14.71 -33.28 -44.53
C ALA A 320 -16.17 -32.80 -44.54
N TRP A 321 -16.54 -32.06 -45.59
CA TRP A 321 -17.92 -31.65 -45.83
C TRP A 321 -18.61 -32.67 -46.73
N LEU A 322 -19.76 -33.19 -46.28
CA LEU A 322 -20.54 -34.15 -47.05
C LEU A 322 -21.37 -33.42 -48.10
N LYS A 323 -21.11 -33.67 -49.38
CA LYS A 323 -21.91 -33.12 -50.48
C LYS A 323 -23.11 -34.04 -50.73
N ARG A 324 -24.31 -33.47 -50.84
CA ARG A 324 -25.53 -34.22 -51.19
C ARG A 324 -26.04 -33.82 -52.58
N ALA A 325 -27.04 -34.58 -53.07
CA ALA A 325 -27.62 -34.40 -54.40
C ALA A 325 -28.35 -33.05 -54.58
N ASP A 326 -28.70 -32.38 -53.49
CA ASP A 326 -29.33 -31.06 -53.46
C ASP A 326 -28.36 -29.89 -53.71
N GLY A 327 -27.07 -30.17 -53.94
CA GLY A 327 -26.04 -29.17 -54.20
C GLY A 327 -25.44 -28.54 -52.95
N PHE A 328 -25.93 -28.88 -51.75
CA PHE A 328 -25.40 -28.36 -50.50
C PHE A 328 -24.34 -29.28 -49.87
N SER A 329 -23.43 -28.66 -49.14
CA SER A 329 -22.38 -29.28 -48.35
C SER A 329 -22.75 -29.25 -46.87
N TYR A 330 -22.58 -30.37 -46.18
CA TYR A 330 -23.00 -30.55 -44.79
C TYR A 330 -21.82 -30.85 -43.87
N LEU A 331 -21.89 -30.31 -42.65
CA LEU A 331 -20.93 -30.61 -41.59
C LEU A 331 -21.62 -30.62 -40.23
N SER A 332 -21.41 -31.68 -39.46
CA SER A 332 -21.83 -31.77 -38.06
C SER A 332 -20.69 -31.34 -37.13
N ALA A 333 -20.96 -30.39 -36.24
CA ALA A 333 -19.98 -29.85 -35.30
C ALA A 333 -20.66 -29.23 -34.08
N ASP A 334 -20.09 -29.46 -32.90
CA ASP A 334 -20.45 -28.77 -31.65
C ASP A 334 -21.96 -28.81 -31.33
N GLY A 335 -22.64 -29.92 -31.66
CA GLY A 335 -24.09 -30.09 -31.44
C GLY A 335 -24.98 -29.56 -32.56
N TYR A 336 -24.42 -28.93 -33.60
CA TYR A 336 -25.16 -28.39 -34.74
C TYR A 336 -24.85 -29.11 -36.05
N VAL A 337 -25.80 -29.05 -36.98
CA VAL A 337 -25.61 -29.41 -38.38
C VAL A 337 -25.59 -28.13 -39.20
N VAL A 338 -24.46 -27.88 -39.86
CA VAL A 338 -24.27 -26.77 -40.80
C VAL A 338 -24.50 -27.28 -42.20
N ARG A 339 -25.23 -26.52 -43.00
CA ARG A 339 -25.41 -26.74 -44.42
C ARG A 339 -25.00 -25.46 -45.17
N VAL A 340 -24.14 -25.59 -46.18
CA VAL A 340 -23.66 -24.47 -47.01
C VAL A 340 -23.87 -24.81 -48.48
N GLY A 341 -24.44 -23.89 -49.24
CA GLY A 341 -24.68 -24.06 -50.67
C GLY A 341 -24.96 -22.74 -51.34
N GLN A 342 -25.36 -22.79 -52.60
CA GLN A 342 -25.65 -21.61 -53.40
C GLN A 342 -27.17 -21.50 -53.60
N ARG A 343 -27.69 -20.28 -53.43
CA ARG A 343 -29.06 -19.94 -53.80
C ARG A 343 -28.97 -18.84 -54.86
N GLU A 344 -29.53 -19.12 -56.03
CA GLU A 344 -29.44 -18.24 -57.20
C GLU A 344 -27.99 -17.93 -57.60
N THR A 345 -27.42 -16.85 -57.07
CA THR A 345 -26.06 -16.38 -57.38
C THR A 345 -25.15 -16.32 -56.16
N ASP A 346 -25.69 -16.26 -54.94
CA ASP A 346 -24.91 -16.07 -53.71
C ASP A 346 -24.79 -17.35 -52.89
N TRP A 347 -23.69 -17.48 -52.16
CA TRP A 347 -23.51 -18.55 -51.17
C TRP A 347 -24.26 -18.19 -49.89
N CYS A 348 -24.85 -19.21 -49.26
CA CYS A 348 -25.53 -19.10 -47.99
C CYS A 348 -25.20 -20.26 -47.06
N PHE A 349 -25.46 -20.08 -45.77
CA PHE A 349 -25.38 -21.11 -44.76
C PHE A 349 -26.66 -21.21 -43.94
N GLU A 350 -26.92 -22.41 -43.43
CA GLU A 350 -28.03 -22.76 -42.55
C GLU A 350 -27.48 -23.58 -41.38
N ILE A 351 -27.93 -23.26 -40.17
CA ILE A 351 -27.56 -23.94 -38.92
C ILE A 351 -28.83 -24.45 -38.25
N ARG A 352 -28.80 -25.72 -37.86
CA ARG A 352 -29.85 -26.36 -37.06
C ARG A 352 -29.24 -27.21 -35.94
N PRO A 353 -29.94 -27.44 -34.82
CA PRO A 353 -29.47 -28.36 -33.80
C PRO A 353 -29.41 -29.77 -34.37
N THR A 354 -28.53 -30.62 -33.85
CA THR A 354 -28.53 -32.04 -34.23
C THR A 354 -29.78 -32.75 -33.68
N SER A 355 -30.35 -32.22 -32.59
CA SER A 355 -31.55 -32.75 -31.91
C SER A 355 -32.88 -32.29 -32.53
N ALA A 356 -32.89 -31.28 -33.40
CA ALA A 356 -34.11 -30.70 -33.94
C ALA A 356 -34.00 -30.41 -35.44
N ALA A 357 -35.12 -30.49 -36.16
CA ALA A 357 -35.17 -30.20 -37.59
C ALA A 357 -35.25 -28.70 -37.91
N GLU A 358 -35.60 -27.88 -36.92
CA GLU A 358 -35.85 -26.45 -37.09
C GLU A 358 -34.56 -25.65 -37.29
N LEU A 359 -34.64 -24.68 -38.20
CA LEU A 359 -33.58 -23.74 -38.51
C LEU A 359 -33.51 -22.67 -37.42
N ILE A 360 -32.32 -22.44 -36.86
CA ILE A 360 -32.09 -21.45 -35.79
C ILE A 360 -31.26 -20.26 -36.25
N CYS A 361 -30.43 -20.43 -37.28
CA CYS A 361 -29.61 -19.35 -37.83
C CYS A 361 -29.32 -19.61 -39.30
N ALA A 362 -29.32 -18.55 -40.11
CA ALA A 362 -28.91 -18.59 -41.50
C ALA A 362 -28.29 -17.25 -41.90
N GLY A 363 -27.49 -17.26 -42.96
CA GLY A 363 -26.92 -16.06 -43.58
C GLY A 363 -26.69 -16.29 -45.07
N ASP A 364 -26.77 -15.22 -45.85
CA ASP A 364 -26.65 -15.20 -47.31
C ASP A 364 -25.74 -14.04 -47.79
N GLY A 365 -25.63 -13.86 -49.11
CA GLY A 365 -24.86 -12.77 -49.71
C GLY A 365 -23.34 -12.98 -49.75
N PHE A 366 -22.86 -14.22 -49.57
CA PHE A 366 -21.43 -14.51 -49.61
C PHE A 366 -20.98 -14.77 -51.06
N ALA A 367 -19.93 -14.06 -51.49
CA ALA A 367 -19.39 -14.20 -52.84
C ALA A 367 -18.76 -15.59 -53.11
N ILE A 368 -18.20 -16.23 -52.08
CA ILE A 368 -17.54 -17.53 -52.19
C ILE A 368 -17.92 -18.48 -51.04
N SER A 369 -17.86 -19.79 -51.33
CA SER A 369 -18.21 -20.86 -50.38
C SER A 369 -17.39 -20.82 -49.08
N GLN A 370 -16.12 -20.45 -49.15
CA GLN A 370 -15.24 -20.42 -47.98
C GLN A 370 -15.71 -19.38 -46.95
N ASP A 371 -16.16 -18.22 -47.41
CA ASP A 371 -16.66 -17.15 -46.55
C ASP A 371 -17.97 -17.57 -45.87
N ALA A 372 -18.90 -18.17 -46.63
CA ALA A 372 -20.13 -18.73 -46.06
C ALA A 372 -19.84 -19.82 -45.00
N ARG A 373 -18.82 -20.67 -45.23
CA ARG A 373 -18.41 -21.69 -44.26
C ARG A 373 -17.81 -21.06 -42.99
N LEU A 374 -16.96 -20.03 -43.13
CA LEU A 374 -16.38 -19.34 -41.98
C LEU A 374 -17.43 -18.54 -41.20
N ALA A 375 -18.34 -17.86 -41.89
CA ALA A 375 -19.47 -17.18 -41.28
C ALA A 375 -20.37 -18.15 -40.50
N ALA A 376 -20.62 -19.36 -41.04
CA ALA A 376 -21.35 -20.39 -40.31
C ALA A 376 -20.61 -20.87 -39.04
N PHE A 377 -19.28 -20.93 -39.07
CA PHE A 377 -18.50 -21.23 -37.87
C PHE A 377 -18.63 -20.11 -36.84
N ASP A 378 -18.51 -18.86 -37.28
CA ASP A 378 -18.61 -17.69 -36.40
C ASP A 378 -20.01 -17.64 -35.76
N ALA A 379 -21.07 -17.88 -36.54
CA ALA A 379 -22.46 -18.00 -36.04
C ALA A 379 -22.65 -19.14 -35.01
N ILE A 380 -22.05 -20.32 -35.20
CA ILE A 380 -22.04 -21.36 -34.16
C ILE A 380 -21.32 -20.87 -32.89
N THR A 381 -20.25 -20.09 -33.03
CA THR A 381 -19.52 -19.55 -31.87
C THR A 381 -20.44 -18.64 -31.06
N ASP A 382 -21.21 -17.80 -31.74
CA ASP A 382 -22.14 -16.87 -31.11
C ASP A 382 -23.30 -17.59 -30.43
N LEU A 383 -23.85 -18.63 -31.05
CA LEU A 383 -24.87 -19.49 -30.45
C LEU A 383 -24.37 -20.16 -29.16
N LEU A 384 -23.18 -20.76 -29.21
CA LEU A 384 -22.56 -21.35 -28.02
C LEU A 384 -22.31 -20.31 -26.92
N ALA A 385 -21.87 -19.10 -27.28
CA ALA A 385 -21.68 -18.02 -26.32
C ALA A 385 -23.01 -17.59 -25.68
N ALA A 386 -24.08 -17.49 -26.47
CA ALA A 386 -25.41 -17.10 -26.00
C ALA A 386 -26.02 -18.13 -25.02
N GLU A 387 -25.78 -19.43 -25.22
CA GLU A 387 -26.20 -20.48 -24.29
C GLU A 387 -25.59 -20.27 -22.89
N PHE A 388 -24.32 -19.88 -22.80
CA PHE A 388 -23.65 -19.59 -21.52
C PHE A 388 -24.07 -18.26 -20.88
N LEU A 389 -24.68 -17.34 -21.63
CA LEU A 389 -25.18 -16.07 -21.10
C LEU A 389 -26.64 -16.17 -20.61
N SER A 390 -27.34 -17.23 -21.00
CA SER A 390 -28.75 -17.48 -20.67
C SER A 390 -28.94 -18.41 -19.46
N THR A 391 -27.84 -18.89 -18.87
CA THR A 391 -27.77 -19.76 -17.68
C THR A 391 -27.15 -19.01 -16.52
#